data_AF-A0A2S9G9L9-F1
#
_entry.id   AF-A0A2S9G9L9-F1
#
_cell.length_a   1.000
_cell.length_b   1.000
_cell.length_c   1.000
_cell.angle_alpha   90.00
_cell.angle_beta   90.00
_cell.angle_gamma   90.00
#
_symmetry.space_group_name_H-M   'P 1'
#
loop_
_entity.id
_entity.type
_entity.pdbx_description
1 polymer ?
#
loop_
_entity_poly.entity_id
_entity_poly.type
_entity_poly.pdbx_seq_one_letter_code
_entity_poly.pdbx_strand_id
1 'polypeptide(L)'
;YTAFSGSHQDAINKGLDAMKFDADAADKDVDDILWQVPYLPIDPKDVGRTYEAVIRVNSQSGKGGVAYIMKADHGLALPRRLQIE
;
A
#
# COMPACT_ATOMS: atom_id res chain seq x y z
N TYR A 1 -7.47 -8.13 5.84
CA TYR A 1 -6.15 -8.37 5.26
C TYR A 1 -5.47 -7.04 5.06
N THR A 2 -4.76 -6.54 6.08
CA THR A 2 -4.32 -5.14 6.13
C THR A 2 -2.86 -5.05 6.53
N ALA A 3 -2.07 -4.28 5.78
CA ALA A 3 -0.68 -3.97 6.11
C ALA A 3 -0.53 -2.47 6.38
N PHE A 4 0.01 -2.12 7.55
CA PHE A 4 0.23 -0.72 7.98
C PHE A 4 1.68 -0.25 7.80
N SER A 5 2.62 -1.19 7.63
CA SER A 5 4.03 -0.86 7.37
C SER A 5 4.25 -0.69 5.87
N GLY A 6 4.92 0.39 5.47
CA GLY A 6 5.33 0.59 4.07
C GLY A 6 6.21 -0.54 3.53
N SER A 7 7.05 -1.15 4.37
CA SER A 7 7.87 -2.30 3.95
C SER A 7 7.04 -3.55 3.69
N HIS A 8 5.98 -3.79 4.47
CA HIS A 8 5.06 -4.90 4.21
C HIS A 8 4.25 -4.64 2.94
N GLN A 9 3.79 -3.40 2.73
CA GLN A 9 3.07 -3.02 1.52
C GLN A 9 3.94 -3.19 0.26
N ASP A 10 5.20 -2.76 0.30
CA ASP A 10 6.17 -2.96 -0.79
C ASP A 10 6.40 -4.44 -1.11
N ALA A 11 6.64 -5.26 -0.08
CA ALA A 11 6.83 -6.69 -0.27
C ALA A 11 5.57 -7.41 -0.79
N ILE A 12 4.38 -7.01 -0.34
CA ILE A 12 3.11 -7.52 -0.86
C ILE A 12 2.96 -7.17 -2.34
N ASN A 13 3.23 -5.93 -2.73
CA ASN A 13 3.14 -5.50 -4.13
C ASN A 13 4.12 -6.27 -5.02
N LYS A 14 5.37 -6.47 -4.56
CA LYS A 14 6.36 -7.27 -5.29
C LYS A 14 5.91 -8.72 -5.48
N GLY A 15 5.29 -9.33 -4.47
CA GLY A 15 4.71 -10.67 -4.59
C GLY A 15 3.58 -10.74 -5.61
N LEU A 16 2.67 -9.77 -5.58
CA LEU A 16 1.55 -9.69 -6.53
C LEU A 16 2.03 -9.44 -7.98
N ASP A 17 3.04 -8.60 -8.18
CA ASP A 17 3.59 -8.31 -9.50
C ASP A 17 4.35 -9.52 -10.07
N ALA A 18 5.11 -10.23 -9.23
CA ALA A 18 5.77 -11.48 -9.62
C ALA A 18 4.75 -12.56 -10.03
N MET A 19 3.66 -12.71 -9.27
CA MET A 19 2.57 -13.62 -9.62
C MET A 19 1.96 -13.30 -10.99
N LYS A 20 1.69 -12.02 -11.29
CA LYS A 20 1.18 -11.63 -12.62
C LYS A 20 2.16 -11.98 -13.74
N PHE A 21 3.44 -11.70 -13.53
CA PHE A 21 4.48 -12.04 -14.51
C PHE A 21 4.54 -13.56 -14.77
N ASP A 22 4.50 -14.37 -13.73
CA ASP A 22 4.54 -15.83 -13.84
C ASP A 22 3.26 -16.39 -14.51
N ALA A 23 2.09 -15.80 -14.23
CA ALA A 23 0.83 -16.14 -14.88
C ALA A 23 0.85 -15.83 -16.37
N ASP A 24 1.31 -14.63 -16.76
CA ASP A 24 1.46 -14.21 -18.15
C ASP A 24 2.45 -15.12 -18.90
N ALA A 25 3.58 -15.46 -18.28
CA ALA A 25 4.58 -16.37 -18.86
C ALA A 25 4.07 -17.80 -19.05
N ALA A 26 3.07 -18.21 -18.25
CA ALA A 26 2.47 -19.53 -18.29
C ALA A 26 1.15 -19.61 -19.09
N ASP A 27 0.69 -18.48 -19.67
CA ASP A 27 -0.61 -18.35 -20.34
C ASP A 27 -1.78 -18.82 -19.44
N LYS A 28 -1.79 -18.36 -18.19
CA LYS A 28 -2.78 -18.70 -17.17
C LYS A 28 -3.37 -17.46 -16.51
N ASP A 29 -4.54 -17.61 -15.91
CA ASP A 29 -5.06 -16.60 -15.00
C ASP A 29 -4.18 -16.52 -13.74
N VAL A 30 -3.99 -15.31 -13.20
CA VAL A 30 -3.23 -15.09 -11.97
C VAL A 30 -3.91 -15.73 -10.75
N ASP A 31 -5.22 -15.91 -10.81
CA ASP A 31 -6.00 -16.55 -9.75
C ASP A 31 -5.83 -18.11 -9.78
N ASP A 32 -5.23 -18.67 -10.85
CA ASP A 32 -5.02 -20.12 -11.04
C ASP A 32 -3.56 -20.59 -10.80
N ILE A 33 -2.67 -19.67 -10.42
CA ILE A 33 -1.27 -20.00 -10.09
C ILE A 33 -1.05 -20.08 -8.57
N LEU A 34 0.08 -20.66 -8.16
CA LEU A 34 0.39 -20.82 -6.74
C LEU A 34 0.53 -19.46 -6.04
N TRP A 35 -0.20 -19.26 -4.95
CA TRP A 35 -0.10 -18.05 -4.12
C TRP A 35 1.30 -17.89 -3.53
N GLN A 36 1.96 -16.75 -3.79
CA GLN A 36 3.33 -16.46 -3.36
C GLN A 36 3.50 -15.00 -2.85
N VAL A 37 2.49 -14.45 -2.17
CA VAL A 37 2.55 -13.07 -1.66
C VAL A 37 3.05 -13.02 -0.20
N PRO A 38 4.15 -12.30 0.09
CA PRO A 38 4.64 -12.15 1.46
C PRO A 38 3.58 -11.57 2.42
N TYR A 39 3.58 -12.03 3.67
CA TYR A 39 2.69 -11.55 4.75
C TYR A 39 1.18 -11.84 4.57
N LEU A 40 0.76 -12.37 3.43
CA LEU A 40 -0.60 -12.86 3.20
C LEU A 40 -0.56 -14.39 3.11
N PRO A 41 -1.10 -15.13 4.09
CA PRO A 41 -1.01 -16.59 4.10
C PRO A 41 -1.84 -17.27 3.00
N ILE A 42 -2.87 -16.59 2.50
CA ILE A 42 -3.77 -17.01 1.42
C ILE A 42 -4.21 -15.77 0.63
N ASP A 43 -4.75 -15.97 -0.57
CA ASP A 43 -5.43 -14.89 -1.28
C ASP A 43 -6.69 -14.48 -0.50
N PRO A 44 -6.85 -13.20 -0.11
CA PRO A 44 -8.10 -12.71 0.46
C PRO A 44 -9.34 -13.04 -0.38
N LYS A 45 -9.21 -13.07 -1.72
CA LYS A 45 -10.33 -13.37 -2.64
C LYS A 45 -10.89 -14.77 -2.43
N ASP A 46 -10.05 -15.75 -2.07
CA ASP A 46 -10.45 -17.15 -1.85
C ASP A 46 -11.53 -17.29 -0.75
N VAL A 47 -11.60 -16.32 0.15
CA VAL A 47 -12.59 -16.26 1.24
C VAL A 47 -13.55 -15.07 1.11
N GLY A 48 -13.67 -14.49 -0.08
CA GLY A 48 -14.58 -13.38 -0.36
C GLY A 48 -14.18 -12.07 0.32
N ARG A 49 -12.88 -11.84 0.51
CA ARG A 49 -12.30 -10.62 1.10
C ARG A 49 -11.35 -9.95 0.11
N THR A 50 -10.90 -8.77 0.48
CA THR A 50 -9.92 -8.00 -0.30
C THR A 50 -8.71 -7.64 0.56
N TYR A 51 -7.55 -7.51 -0.10
CA TYR A 51 -6.38 -6.88 0.51
C TYR A 51 -6.58 -5.37 0.54
N GLU A 52 -6.31 -4.75 1.69
CA GLU A 52 -6.38 -3.30 1.89
C GLU A 52 -5.01 -2.78 2.37
N ALA A 53 -4.33 -2.02 1.50
CA ALA A 53 -3.14 -1.26 1.90
C ALA A 53 -3.59 0.05 2.58
N VAL A 54 -3.62 0.05 3.92
CA VAL A 54 -4.02 1.24 4.69
C VAL A 54 -2.80 2.10 4.99
N ILE A 55 -2.76 3.30 4.44
CA ILE A 55 -1.77 4.33 4.78
C ILE A 55 -2.24 5.03 6.07
N ARG A 56 -1.52 4.83 7.18
CA ARG A 56 -1.71 5.67 8.39
C ARG A 56 -0.64 6.75 8.43
N VAL A 57 -1.05 8.01 8.33
CA VAL A 57 -0.24 9.16 8.74
C VAL A 57 -0.40 9.27 10.26
N ASN A 58 0.57 8.79 11.04
CA ASN A 58 0.60 8.99 12.48
C ASN A 58 1.69 10.00 12.87
N SER A 59 1.60 10.55 14.06
CA SER A 59 2.48 11.62 14.56
C SER A 59 3.98 11.23 14.65
N GLN A 60 4.34 9.98 14.39
CA GLN A 60 5.74 9.53 14.26
C GLN A 60 6.27 9.63 12.81
N SER A 61 5.40 9.71 11.79
CA SER A 61 5.80 9.94 10.38
C SER A 61 6.14 11.42 10.07
N GLY A 62 6.46 12.19 11.12
CA GLY A 62 7.26 13.42 11.09
C GLY A 62 6.82 14.49 10.11
N LYS A 63 5.97 15.42 10.56
CA LYS A 63 5.85 16.83 10.11
C LYS A 63 5.59 17.13 8.61
N GLY A 64 5.66 16.18 7.69
CA GLY A 64 5.43 16.38 6.25
C GLY A 64 3.98 16.19 5.79
N GLY A 65 3.18 15.41 6.52
CA GLY A 65 1.80 15.08 6.14
C GLY A 65 0.79 16.23 6.35
N VAL A 66 1.05 17.12 7.31
CA VAL A 66 0.17 18.28 7.60
C VAL A 66 0.20 19.29 6.44
N ALA A 67 1.35 19.45 5.79
CA ALA A 67 1.48 20.31 4.61
C ALA A 67 0.78 19.73 3.37
N TYR A 68 0.72 18.40 3.24
CA TYR A 68 0.03 17.73 2.13
C TYR A 68 -1.51 17.84 2.27
N ILE A 69 -2.04 17.64 3.48
CA ILE A 69 -3.49 17.75 3.74
C ILE A 69 -3.96 19.22 3.64
N MET A 70 -3.19 20.19 4.13
CA MET A 70 -3.52 21.62 4.00
C MET A 70 -3.57 22.10 2.53
N LYS A 71 -2.73 21.53 1.66
CA LYS A 71 -2.68 21.89 0.24
C LYS A 71 -3.78 21.19 -0.58
N ALA A 72 -4.14 19.96 -0.23
CA ALA A 72 -5.13 19.18 -0.96
C ALA A 72 -6.58 19.58 -0.63
N ASP A 73 -6.89 19.91 0.63
CA ASP A 73 -8.28 20.17 1.06
C ASP A 73 -8.65 21.65 1.21
N HIS A 74 -7.69 22.58 1.41
CA HIS A 74 -8.01 23.96 1.80
C HIS A 74 -7.32 25.08 1.02
N GLY A 75 -6.46 24.79 0.03
CA GLY A 75 -5.91 25.81 -0.87
C GLY A 75 -5.05 26.89 -0.22
N LEU A 76 -4.58 26.69 1.02
CA LEU A 76 -3.81 27.69 1.77
C LEU A 76 -2.32 27.32 1.83
N ALA A 77 -1.48 28.16 1.21
CA ALA A 77 -0.03 28.04 1.26
C ALA A 77 0.50 28.60 2.58
N LEU A 78 0.84 27.73 3.54
CA LEU A 78 1.39 28.14 4.83
C LEU A 78 2.85 28.60 4.70
N PRO A 79 3.23 29.78 5.26
CA PRO A 79 4.60 30.28 5.26
C PRO A 79 5.56 29.36 6.02
N ARG A 80 6.77 29.22 5.47
CA ARG A 80 7.84 28.29 5.88
C ARG A 80 8.20 28.27 7.37
N ARG A 81 7.91 29.34 8.11
CA ARG A 81 8.16 29.45 9.56
C ARG A 81 7.19 28.65 10.43
N LEU A 82 5.99 28.34 9.94
CA LEU A 82 4.97 27.59 10.69
C LEU A 82 5.06 26.08 10.46
N GLN A 83 5.95 25.64 9.56
CA GLN A 83 6.23 24.22 9.29
C GLN A 83 7.23 23.61 10.28
N ILE A 84 7.84 24.44 11.13
CA ILE A 84 8.87 24.03 12.09
C ILE A 84 8.41 24.43 13.49
N GLU A 85 7.60 23.56 14.11
CA GLU A 85 7.59 23.33 15.55
C GLU A 85 7.22 21.88 15.85
#